data_AF-A0A9D8ERE0-F1
#
_entry.id   AF-A0A9D8ERE0-F1
#
_cell.length_a   1.000
_cell.length_b   1.000
_cell.length_c   1.000
_cell.angle_alpha   90.00
_cell.angle_beta   90.00
_cell.angle_gamma   90.00
#
_symmetry.space_group_name_H-M   'P 1'
#
loop_
_entity.id
_entity.type
_entity.pdbx_description
1 polymer ?
#
loop_
_entity_poly.entity_id
_entity_poly.type
_entity_poly.pdbx_seq_one_letter_code
_entity_poly.pdbx_strand_id
1 'polypeptide(L)'
;MPTQNLTIFFAISALLISFMISENSHGEAEMNQKEWKNLLFPKGSPTADVVDVVDLRTASSDTKLTAITLQGQINEGDRAKIYLLLREQDIFWLDWMKQKGYIKETNNLSIEEYIARYTKDTKSVVIYDPELPSTINIATMIASLNQGIVISPKNMSEYSDNKSVSDLRGRWASNIDAYNWALENLWQDMNHNILACLQPDFIPHHLRDYLISNKVFTFWITGKDKKDGIKSDYSKEREFAEKLFGISPTNIPVIGFWGSGGDDGITEYAGVGLAGEYGKISVPCDWTTNMSFLSGVDVDFSALVDNYQKSLFNRQLTLDDSKIYISFDIVESGDAPVYWQGVQHGVWQDMKRGQIPIGWSLGPSAIELIPPIM
;
A
#
# COMPACT_ATOMS: atom_id res chain seq x y z
N MET A 1 4.01 23.03 60.67
CA MET A 1 5.09 22.00 60.71
C MET A 1 4.55 20.85 61.55
N PRO A 2 4.48 19.60 61.05
CA PRO A 2 5.40 18.94 60.13
C PRO A 2 4.79 18.58 58.76
N THR A 3 5.66 18.22 57.83
CA THR A 3 5.41 17.81 56.44
C THR A 3 4.78 16.42 56.35
N GLN A 4 3.63 16.32 55.69
CA GLN A 4 3.02 15.04 55.28
C GLN A 4 3.64 14.56 53.96
N ASN A 5 4.12 13.32 53.97
CA ASN A 5 4.56 12.58 52.80
C ASN A 5 3.36 12.23 51.92
N LEU A 6 3.37 12.71 50.68
CA LEU A 6 2.48 12.28 49.62
C LEU A 6 3.14 11.09 48.90
N THR A 7 2.87 9.86 49.37
CA THR A 7 3.26 8.64 48.65
C THR A 7 2.13 8.26 47.70
N ILE A 8 2.46 8.28 46.42
CA ILE A 8 1.59 8.07 45.27
C ILE A 8 1.12 6.61 45.19
N PHE A 9 -0.20 6.41 45.07
CA PHE A 9 -0.85 5.18 44.67
C PHE A 9 -0.68 5.00 43.15
N PHE A 10 0.26 4.17 42.70
CA PHE A 10 0.32 3.65 41.33
C PHE A 10 1.07 2.31 41.31
N ALA A 11 0.40 1.23 41.72
CA ALA A 11 0.94 -0.12 41.56
C ALA A 11 -0.12 -1.23 41.77
N ILE A 12 -1.30 -1.17 41.14
CA ILE A 12 -2.26 -2.31 41.17
C ILE A 12 -2.86 -2.66 39.79
N SER A 13 -2.63 -1.88 38.72
CA SER A 13 -3.19 -2.19 37.38
C SER A 13 -2.29 -3.05 36.48
N ALA A 14 -0.98 -3.15 36.75
CA ALA A 14 -0.05 -3.88 35.86
C ALA A 14 0.10 -5.39 36.17
N LEU A 15 -0.27 -5.84 37.39
CA LEU A 15 -0.08 -7.24 37.80
C LEU A 15 -1.25 -8.17 37.46
N LEU A 16 -2.43 -7.64 37.16
CA LEU A 16 -3.62 -8.44 36.80
C LEU A 16 -3.63 -8.88 35.32
N ILE A 17 -2.88 -8.20 34.44
CA ILE A 17 -2.78 -8.57 33.02
C ILE A 17 -1.81 -9.74 32.81
N SER A 18 -0.71 -9.82 33.60
CA SER A 18 0.24 -10.94 33.48
C SER A 18 -0.28 -12.27 34.04
N PHE A 19 -1.24 -12.25 34.98
CA PHE A 19 -1.80 -13.49 35.54
C PHE A 19 -2.99 -14.07 34.74
N MET A 20 -3.70 -13.24 33.97
CA MET A 20 -4.77 -13.73 33.08
C MET A 20 -4.24 -14.41 31.80
N ILE A 21 -2.95 -14.24 31.49
CA ILE A 21 -2.30 -14.86 30.32
C ILE A 21 -1.72 -16.25 30.66
N SER A 22 -1.54 -16.60 31.94
CA SER A 22 -0.79 -17.81 32.32
C SER A 22 -1.62 -19.02 32.78
N GLU A 23 -2.95 -18.96 32.88
CA GLU A 23 -3.72 -20.09 33.45
C GLU A 23 -4.91 -20.61 32.61
N ASN A 24 -5.04 -20.23 31.33
CA ASN A 24 -6.13 -20.77 30.50
C ASN A 24 -5.74 -21.15 29.07
N SER A 25 -4.58 -21.79 28.88
CA SER A 25 -4.20 -22.35 27.58
C SER A 25 -3.31 -23.60 27.71
N HIS A 26 -3.78 -24.61 28.43
CA HIS A 26 -3.33 -25.99 28.24
C HIS A 26 -4.24 -26.75 27.28
N GLY A 27 -4.57 -26.11 26.16
CA GLY A 27 -4.83 -26.83 24.92
C GLY A 27 -3.56 -26.72 24.11
N GLU A 28 -2.86 -27.84 23.88
CA GLU A 28 -1.86 -27.91 22.83
C GLU A 28 -2.55 -27.54 21.52
N ALA A 29 -2.41 -26.28 21.11
CA ALA A 29 -2.60 -25.91 19.73
C ALA A 29 -1.46 -26.60 18.98
N GLU A 30 -1.72 -27.80 18.46
CA GLU A 30 -0.95 -28.34 17.35
C GLU A 30 -1.01 -27.29 16.23
N MET A 31 -0.04 -26.39 16.24
CA MET A 31 0.17 -25.42 15.19
C MET A 31 0.65 -26.24 13.99
N ASN A 32 -0.32 -26.67 13.21
CA ASN A 32 -0.14 -27.51 12.04
C ASN A 32 0.77 -26.73 11.07
N GLN A 33 2.07 -27.07 11.04
CA GLN A 33 3.11 -26.46 10.21
C GLN A 33 2.85 -26.59 8.69
N LYS A 34 1.66 -27.05 8.28
CA LYS A 34 1.23 -27.12 6.90
C LYS A 34 0.69 -25.76 6.45
N GLU A 35 1.62 -24.99 5.89
CA GLU A 35 1.43 -23.74 5.13
C GLU A 35 0.93 -22.56 5.95
N TRP A 36 1.83 -21.58 6.15
CA TRP A 36 1.50 -20.24 6.59
C TRP A 36 0.56 -19.60 5.54
N LYS A 37 -0.74 -19.83 5.66
CA LYS A 37 -1.77 -19.45 4.67
C LYS A 37 -2.52 -18.15 4.96
N ASN A 38 -2.11 -17.39 5.98
CA ASN A 38 -2.77 -16.14 6.32
C ASN A 38 -1.80 -14.97 6.09
N LEU A 39 -1.51 -14.68 4.81
CA LEU A 39 -0.93 -13.40 4.42
C LEU A 39 -1.90 -12.28 4.82
N LEU A 40 -1.37 -11.16 5.34
CA LEU A 40 -2.19 -9.99 5.66
C LEU A 40 -2.63 -9.27 4.38
N PHE A 41 -1.84 -9.36 3.31
CA PHE A 41 -2.12 -8.68 2.04
C PHE A 41 -2.39 -9.68 0.91
N PRO A 42 -3.28 -9.32 -0.05
CA PRO A 42 -3.43 -10.07 -1.28
C PRO A 42 -2.11 -10.19 -2.05
N LYS A 43 -1.64 -11.40 -2.27
CA LYS A 43 -0.37 -11.63 -2.98
C LYS A 43 -0.50 -11.32 -4.46
N GLY A 44 0.49 -10.66 -5.04
CA GLY A 44 0.61 -10.51 -6.49
C GLY A 44 0.91 -11.83 -7.19
N SER A 45 0.75 -11.86 -8.52
CA SER A 45 1.12 -13.04 -9.32
C SER A 45 2.62 -13.26 -9.32
N PRO A 46 3.10 -14.52 -9.37
CA PRO A 46 4.54 -14.82 -9.42
C PRO A 46 5.25 -14.03 -10.51
N THR A 47 6.47 -13.56 -10.25
CA THR A 47 7.23 -12.78 -11.24
C THR A 47 7.52 -13.59 -12.51
N ALA A 48 7.49 -12.92 -13.66
CA ALA A 48 7.93 -13.50 -14.92
C ALA A 48 9.46 -13.53 -15.00
N ASP A 49 10.00 -14.53 -15.69
CA ASP A 49 11.44 -14.62 -15.97
C ASP A 49 11.92 -13.48 -16.89
N VAL A 50 11.07 -13.08 -17.84
CA VAL A 50 11.31 -11.99 -18.79
C VAL A 50 10.31 -10.87 -18.50
N VAL A 51 10.82 -9.68 -18.19
CA VAL A 51 10.01 -8.54 -17.75
C VAL A 51 10.11 -7.41 -18.77
N ASP A 52 8.96 -6.89 -19.20
CA ASP A 52 8.92 -5.68 -20.02
C ASP A 52 9.01 -4.46 -19.09
N VAL A 53 9.96 -3.57 -19.40
CA VAL A 53 10.32 -2.39 -18.63
C VAL A 53 9.99 -1.15 -19.43
N VAL A 54 9.33 -0.18 -18.80
CA VAL A 54 8.93 1.08 -19.45
C VAL A 54 9.34 2.24 -18.58
N ASP A 55 10.02 3.22 -19.16
CA ASP A 55 10.37 4.44 -18.45
C ASP A 55 9.26 5.48 -18.54
N LEU A 56 8.64 5.80 -17.41
CA LEU A 56 7.56 6.77 -17.30
C LEU A 56 7.95 7.98 -16.47
N ARG A 57 9.20 8.10 -16.00
CA ARG A 57 9.61 9.19 -15.08
C ARG A 57 9.24 10.57 -15.61
N THR A 58 9.45 10.79 -16.91
CA THR A 58 9.17 12.04 -17.63
C THR A 58 7.80 12.09 -18.30
N ALA A 59 6.97 11.05 -18.18
CA ALA A 59 5.65 11.00 -18.79
C ALA A 59 4.64 11.93 -18.09
N SER A 60 3.59 12.34 -18.82
CA SER A 60 2.49 13.14 -18.26
C SER A 60 1.69 12.34 -17.22
N SER A 61 0.96 13.03 -16.33
CA SER A 61 0.10 12.36 -15.33
C SER A 61 -0.96 11.48 -16.00
N ASP A 62 -1.60 11.98 -17.05
CA ASP A 62 -2.61 11.24 -17.83
C ASP A 62 -2.00 9.94 -18.41
N THR A 63 -0.79 10.02 -18.98
CA THR A 63 -0.06 8.85 -19.49
C THR A 63 0.30 7.87 -18.37
N LYS A 64 0.76 8.36 -17.21
CA LYS A 64 1.08 7.53 -16.04
C LYS A 64 -0.17 6.79 -15.54
N LEU A 65 -1.32 7.46 -15.43
CA LEU A 65 -2.58 6.84 -15.01
C LEU A 65 -2.94 5.64 -15.90
N THR A 66 -2.92 5.85 -17.22
CA THR A 66 -3.23 4.79 -18.18
C THR A 66 -2.21 3.66 -18.12
N ALA A 67 -0.93 3.97 -18.07
CA ALA A 67 0.13 2.97 -18.05
C ALA A 67 0.17 2.13 -16.76
N ILE A 68 -0.05 2.77 -15.60
CA ILE A 68 -0.07 2.11 -14.28
C ILE A 68 -1.32 1.24 -14.12
N THR A 69 -2.50 1.71 -14.55
CA THR A 69 -3.71 0.88 -14.51
C THR A 69 -3.60 -0.32 -15.45
N LEU A 70 -2.97 -0.12 -16.62
CA LEU A 70 -2.61 -1.21 -17.53
C LEU A 70 -1.62 -2.20 -16.91
N GLN A 71 -0.61 -1.73 -16.16
CA GLN A 71 0.32 -2.61 -15.44
C GLN A 71 -0.44 -3.51 -14.46
N GLY A 72 -1.35 -2.95 -13.67
CA GLY A 72 -2.15 -3.73 -12.72
C GLY A 72 -2.96 -4.84 -13.39
N GLN A 73 -3.62 -4.52 -14.50
CA GLN A 73 -4.37 -5.51 -15.30
C GLN A 73 -3.49 -6.65 -15.79
N ILE A 74 -2.31 -6.31 -16.29
CA ILE A 74 -1.41 -7.29 -16.87
C ILE A 74 -0.79 -8.17 -15.78
N ASN A 75 -0.37 -7.57 -14.67
CA ASN A 75 0.27 -8.26 -13.56
C ASN A 75 -0.70 -9.10 -12.73
N GLU A 76 -2.02 -8.89 -12.86
CA GLU A 76 -3.06 -9.80 -12.32
C GLU A 76 -3.05 -11.18 -13.01
N GLY A 77 -2.53 -11.29 -14.24
CA GLY A 77 -2.47 -12.56 -14.98
C GLY A 77 -1.56 -13.61 -14.34
N ASP A 78 -1.34 -14.74 -15.02
CA ASP A 78 -0.55 -15.87 -14.47
C ASP A 78 0.86 -15.51 -13.96
N ARG A 79 1.44 -14.44 -14.53
CA ARG A 79 2.76 -13.93 -14.16
C ARG A 79 2.78 -12.41 -14.20
N ALA A 80 3.39 -11.78 -13.20
CA ALA A 80 3.69 -10.35 -13.23
C ALA A 80 4.85 -10.09 -14.20
N LYS A 81 4.58 -9.37 -15.30
CA LYS A 81 5.51 -9.18 -16.43
C LYS A 81 5.85 -7.72 -16.73
N ILE A 82 5.20 -6.77 -16.07
CA ILE A 82 5.40 -5.34 -16.31
C ILE A 82 6.03 -4.67 -15.09
N TYR A 83 7.13 -3.98 -15.34
CA TYR A 83 7.81 -3.13 -14.36
C TYR A 83 7.98 -1.71 -14.93
N LEU A 84 7.44 -0.71 -14.23
CA LEU A 84 7.45 0.68 -14.66
C LEU A 84 8.50 1.46 -13.87
N LEU A 85 9.36 2.21 -14.56
CA LEU A 85 10.25 3.17 -13.91
C LEU A 85 9.47 4.47 -13.70
N LEU A 86 9.05 4.71 -12.47
CA LEU A 86 8.27 5.88 -12.06
C LEU A 86 9.12 6.86 -11.24
N ARG A 87 10.18 6.36 -10.61
CA ARG A 87 11.20 7.11 -9.85
C ARG A 87 12.61 6.63 -10.19
N GLU A 88 13.61 7.43 -9.81
CA GLU A 88 15.03 7.08 -10.00
C GLU A 88 15.43 5.77 -9.29
N GLN A 89 14.89 5.54 -8.09
CA GLN A 89 15.20 4.35 -7.29
C GLN A 89 14.70 3.04 -7.94
N ASP A 90 13.70 3.11 -8.82
CA ASP A 90 13.15 1.92 -9.47
C ASP A 90 14.20 1.22 -10.35
N ILE A 91 15.17 1.96 -10.91
CA ILE A 91 16.30 1.38 -11.67
C ILE A 91 17.16 0.51 -10.75
N PHE A 92 17.50 1.04 -9.58
CA PHE A 92 18.30 0.31 -8.60
C PHE A 92 17.61 -1.00 -8.20
N TRP A 93 16.30 -0.94 -7.91
CA TRP A 93 15.53 -2.12 -7.52
C TRP A 93 15.38 -3.14 -8.64
N LEU A 94 15.22 -2.69 -9.88
CA LEU A 94 15.22 -3.56 -11.05
C LEU A 94 16.56 -4.31 -11.18
N ASP A 95 17.69 -3.59 -11.09
CA ASP A 95 19.02 -4.18 -11.17
C ASP A 95 19.31 -5.13 -10.01
N TRP A 96 18.86 -4.77 -8.80
CA TRP A 96 18.93 -5.63 -7.63
C TRP A 96 18.16 -6.95 -7.83
N MET A 97 16.92 -6.87 -8.33
CA MET A 97 16.12 -8.06 -8.60
C MET A 97 16.73 -8.97 -9.67
N LYS A 98 17.38 -8.39 -10.69
CA LYS A 98 18.16 -9.14 -11.67
C LYS A 98 19.35 -9.85 -11.04
N GLN A 99 20.12 -9.14 -10.20
CA GLN A 99 21.26 -9.72 -9.47
C GLN A 99 20.86 -10.85 -8.52
N LYS A 100 19.68 -10.75 -7.90
CA LYS A 100 19.12 -11.81 -7.05
C LYS A 100 18.48 -12.96 -7.80
N GLY A 101 18.33 -12.84 -9.12
CA GLY A 101 17.72 -13.87 -9.95
C GLY A 101 16.19 -13.91 -9.90
N TYR A 102 15.54 -12.88 -9.32
CA TYR A 102 14.07 -12.74 -9.37
C TYR A 102 13.57 -12.38 -10.77
N ILE A 103 14.46 -11.80 -11.60
CA ILE A 103 14.25 -11.46 -13.01
C ILE A 103 15.46 -11.98 -13.79
N LYS A 104 15.24 -12.73 -14.87
CA LYS A 104 16.33 -13.25 -15.70
C LYS A 104 16.69 -12.28 -16.82
N GLU A 105 15.69 -11.74 -17.50
CA GLU A 105 15.85 -10.85 -18.64
C GLU A 105 14.86 -9.69 -18.59
N THR A 106 15.22 -8.59 -19.25
CA THR A 106 14.39 -7.39 -19.35
C THR A 106 14.33 -6.91 -20.79
N ASN A 107 13.13 -6.61 -21.28
CA ASN A 107 12.95 -5.90 -22.54
C ASN A 107 12.56 -4.45 -22.26
N ASN A 108 13.32 -3.49 -22.76
CA ASN A 108 12.92 -2.09 -22.66
C ASN A 108 11.96 -1.74 -23.80
N LEU A 109 10.79 -1.22 -23.46
CA LEU A 109 9.81 -0.72 -24.41
C LEU A 109 9.69 0.80 -24.33
N SER A 110 9.40 1.42 -25.47
CA SER A 110 8.87 2.79 -25.45
C SER A 110 7.47 2.81 -24.84
N ILE A 111 7.00 3.99 -24.41
CA ILE A 111 5.65 4.17 -23.90
C ILE A 111 4.62 3.77 -24.95
N GLU A 112 4.84 4.18 -26.20
CA GLU A 112 3.97 3.88 -27.35
C GLU A 112 3.94 2.38 -27.64
N GLU A 113 5.09 1.71 -27.61
CA GLU A 113 5.18 0.26 -27.81
C GLU A 113 4.45 -0.51 -26.72
N TYR A 114 4.65 -0.12 -25.46
CA TYR A 114 3.96 -0.70 -24.30
C TYR A 114 2.45 -0.56 -24.42
N ILE A 115 1.97 0.65 -24.66
CA ILE A 115 0.55 0.95 -24.80
C ILE A 115 -0.05 0.19 -26.00
N ALA A 116 0.56 0.29 -27.18
CA ALA A 116 0.03 -0.35 -28.39
C ALA A 116 0.04 -1.88 -28.28
N ARG A 117 1.01 -2.45 -27.55
CA ARG A 117 1.10 -3.89 -27.33
C ARG A 117 -0.02 -4.38 -26.41
N TYR A 118 -0.14 -3.77 -25.23
CA TYR A 118 -0.92 -4.36 -24.16
C TYR A 118 -2.36 -3.86 -24.05
N THR A 119 -2.68 -2.70 -24.64
CA THR A 119 -4.08 -2.25 -24.68
C THR A 119 -4.96 -3.06 -25.62
N LYS A 120 -4.37 -3.92 -26.47
CA LYS A 120 -5.14 -4.83 -27.34
C LYS A 120 -5.96 -5.84 -26.55
N ASP A 121 -5.47 -6.24 -25.39
CA ASP A 121 -6.11 -7.26 -24.55
C ASP A 121 -7.09 -6.64 -23.53
N THR A 122 -7.20 -5.31 -23.48
CA THR A 122 -8.13 -4.63 -22.56
C THR A 122 -9.54 -4.64 -23.13
N LYS A 123 -10.53 -5.00 -22.30
CA LYS A 123 -11.94 -5.12 -22.71
C LYS A 123 -12.72 -3.82 -22.53
N SER A 124 -12.30 -2.98 -21.60
CA SER A 124 -12.99 -1.75 -21.27
C SER A 124 -12.03 -0.57 -21.11
N VAL A 125 -12.60 0.63 -21.24
CA VAL A 125 -11.95 1.89 -20.88
C VAL A 125 -12.88 2.68 -19.98
N VAL A 126 -12.31 3.32 -18.96
CA VAL A 126 -13.05 4.15 -18.02
C VAL A 126 -12.49 5.57 -18.10
N ILE A 127 -13.35 6.52 -18.46
CA ILE A 127 -12.99 7.93 -18.59
C ILE A 127 -13.37 8.60 -17.28
N TYR A 128 -12.38 9.14 -16.56
CA TYR A 128 -12.65 9.89 -15.33
C TYR A 128 -13.17 11.29 -15.62
N ASP A 129 -13.75 11.94 -14.62
CA ASP A 129 -14.16 13.35 -14.68
C ASP A 129 -13.07 14.27 -14.10
N PRO A 130 -12.40 15.10 -14.92
CA PRO A 130 -11.43 16.07 -14.42
C PRO A 130 -12.04 17.10 -13.47
N GLU A 131 -13.35 17.36 -13.57
CA GLU A 131 -14.04 18.29 -12.67
C GLU A 131 -14.35 17.67 -11.31
N LEU A 132 -14.29 16.35 -11.16
CA LEU A 132 -14.49 15.66 -9.89
C LEU A 132 -13.41 14.59 -9.71
N PRO A 133 -12.20 14.94 -9.24
CA PRO A 133 -11.05 14.04 -9.22
C PRO A 133 -11.26 12.71 -8.49
N SER A 134 -12.16 12.64 -7.49
CA SER A 134 -12.53 11.39 -6.82
C SER A 134 -13.04 10.31 -7.79
N THR A 135 -13.53 10.69 -8.97
CA THR A 135 -13.88 9.75 -10.05
C THR A 135 -12.69 8.95 -10.57
N ILE A 136 -11.43 9.35 -10.33
CA ILE A 136 -10.25 8.52 -10.64
C ILE A 136 -10.24 7.25 -9.77
N ASN A 137 -10.60 7.36 -8.48
CA ASN A 137 -10.73 6.20 -7.60
C ASN A 137 -11.88 5.30 -8.07
N ILE A 138 -13.02 5.88 -8.44
CA ILE A 138 -14.15 5.11 -8.98
C ILE A 138 -13.78 4.43 -10.30
N ALA A 139 -13.09 5.14 -11.18
CA ALA A 139 -12.62 4.60 -12.46
C ALA A 139 -11.64 3.45 -12.27
N THR A 140 -10.75 3.54 -11.26
CA THR A 140 -9.82 2.47 -10.88
C THR A 140 -10.58 1.20 -10.47
N MET A 141 -11.64 1.34 -9.66
CA MET A 141 -12.48 0.21 -9.24
C MET A 141 -13.30 -0.38 -10.40
N ILE A 142 -13.86 0.45 -11.27
CA ILE A 142 -14.58 -0.05 -12.46
C ILE A 142 -13.61 -0.78 -13.39
N ALA A 143 -12.41 -0.24 -13.60
CA ALA A 143 -11.39 -0.83 -14.46
C ALA A 143 -10.92 -2.19 -13.92
N SER A 144 -10.72 -2.33 -12.60
CA SER A 144 -10.28 -3.59 -11.97
C SER A 144 -11.28 -4.73 -12.18
N LEU A 145 -12.58 -4.43 -12.15
CA LEU A 145 -13.65 -5.42 -12.36
C LEU A 145 -13.87 -5.79 -13.84
N ASN A 146 -13.56 -4.89 -14.77
CA ASN A 146 -13.96 -4.99 -16.17
C ASN A 146 -12.80 -5.20 -17.15
N GLN A 147 -11.66 -5.67 -16.65
CA GLN A 147 -10.42 -5.85 -17.43
C GLN A 147 -10.07 -4.59 -18.24
N GLY A 148 -10.08 -3.44 -17.56
CA GLY A 148 -10.05 -2.12 -18.17
C GLY A 148 -8.88 -1.26 -17.74
N ILE A 149 -8.76 -0.11 -18.42
CA ILE A 149 -7.79 0.94 -18.12
C ILE A 149 -8.50 2.26 -17.88
N VAL A 150 -7.87 3.12 -17.08
CA VAL A 150 -8.36 4.48 -16.83
C VAL A 150 -7.67 5.45 -17.77
N ILE A 151 -8.44 6.31 -18.44
CA ILE A 151 -7.93 7.27 -19.42
C ILE A 151 -8.45 8.68 -19.16
N SER A 152 -7.63 9.67 -19.54
CA SER A 152 -8.06 11.07 -19.63
C SER A 152 -9.11 11.24 -20.73
N PRO A 153 -10.11 12.13 -20.56
CA PRO A 153 -11.07 12.42 -21.62
C PRO A 153 -10.43 12.83 -22.95
N LYS A 154 -9.23 13.41 -22.89
CA LYS A 154 -8.44 13.81 -24.07
C LYS A 154 -7.99 12.63 -24.93
N ASN A 155 -7.89 11.45 -24.34
CA ASN A 155 -7.41 10.24 -24.98
C ASN A 155 -8.54 9.32 -25.46
N MET A 156 -9.81 9.72 -25.33
CA MET A 156 -10.96 8.87 -25.69
C MET A 156 -10.84 8.26 -27.10
N SER A 157 -10.50 9.06 -28.11
CA SER A 157 -10.39 8.57 -29.49
C SER A 157 -9.25 7.56 -29.71
N GLU A 158 -8.24 7.55 -28.84
CA GLU A 158 -7.06 6.69 -28.96
C GLU A 158 -7.32 5.29 -28.36
N TYR A 159 -8.12 5.21 -27.30
CA TYR A 159 -8.27 3.96 -26.52
C TYR A 159 -9.65 3.31 -26.62
N SER A 160 -10.70 4.02 -27.09
CA SER A 160 -12.09 3.54 -27.02
C SER A 160 -12.49 2.57 -28.15
N ASP A 161 -11.73 2.46 -29.23
CA ASP A 161 -12.10 1.64 -30.38
C ASP A 161 -12.28 0.16 -29.98
N ASN A 162 -13.45 -0.41 -30.31
CA ASN A 162 -13.85 -1.79 -30.03
C ASN A 162 -13.86 -2.21 -28.54
N LYS A 163 -13.97 -1.26 -27.60
CA LYS A 163 -14.01 -1.53 -26.16
C LYS A 163 -15.28 -1.00 -25.52
N SER A 164 -15.68 -1.60 -24.40
CA SER A 164 -16.75 -1.04 -23.56
C SER A 164 -16.28 0.27 -22.92
N VAL A 165 -17.04 1.34 -23.09
CA VAL A 165 -16.69 2.67 -22.57
C VAL A 165 -17.57 3.02 -21.38
N SER A 166 -16.95 3.28 -20.22
CA SER A 166 -17.60 3.87 -19.06
C SER A 166 -17.16 5.33 -18.92
N ASP A 167 -18.03 6.27 -19.27
CA ASP A 167 -17.75 7.70 -19.14
C ASP A 167 -18.31 8.24 -17.83
N LEU A 168 -17.43 8.72 -16.94
CA LEU A 168 -17.80 9.19 -15.61
C LEU A 168 -18.09 10.70 -15.55
N ARG A 169 -17.86 11.43 -16.65
CA ARG A 169 -18.03 12.89 -16.69
C ARG A 169 -19.47 13.30 -16.39
N GLY A 170 -19.62 14.26 -15.48
CA GLY A 170 -20.92 14.84 -15.12
C GLY A 170 -21.90 13.88 -14.46
N ARG A 171 -21.47 12.69 -14.03
CA ARG A 171 -22.35 11.69 -13.40
C ARG A 171 -22.75 12.05 -11.96
N TRP A 172 -21.89 12.78 -11.26
CA TRP A 172 -22.08 13.13 -9.86
C TRP A 172 -21.70 14.59 -9.61
N ALA A 173 -22.38 15.21 -8.64
CA ALA A 173 -22.09 16.59 -8.23
C ALA A 173 -21.04 16.66 -7.11
N SER A 174 -20.88 15.57 -6.33
CA SER A 174 -20.01 15.52 -5.16
C SER A 174 -19.27 14.18 -5.03
N ASN A 175 -18.16 14.18 -4.28
CA ASN A 175 -17.37 12.98 -3.97
C ASN A 175 -18.23 11.93 -3.27
N ILE A 176 -19.07 12.37 -2.32
CA ILE A 176 -19.91 11.46 -1.54
C ILE A 176 -20.97 10.78 -2.41
N ASP A 177 -21.55 11.47 -3.39
CA ASP A 177 -22.49 10.85 -4.33
C ASP A 177 -21.80 9.76 -5.17
N ALA A 178 -20.56 10.02 -5.60
CA ALA A 178 -19.76 9.06 -6.36
C ALA A 178 -19.36 7.84 -5.52
N TYR A 179 -18.94 8.04 -4.27
CA TYR A 179 -18.56 6.96 -3.35
C TYR A 179 -19.76 6.12 -2.87
N ASN A 180 -20.91 6.73 -2.60
CA ASN A 180 -22.14 5.99 -2.31
C ASN A 180 -22.55 5.12 -3.49
N TRP A 181 -22.51 5.65 -4.72
CA TRP A 181 -22.76 4.84 -5.92
C TRP A 181 -21.78 3.67 -6.02
N ALA A 182 -20.49 3.90 -5.78
CA ALA A 182 -19.49 2.84 -5.84
C ALA A 182 -19.72 1.76 -4.76
N LEU A 183 -20.11 2.15 -3.54
CA LEU A 183 -20.45 1.20 -2.48
C LEU A 183 -21.68 0.37 -2.85
N GLU A 184 -22.70 0.98 -3.46
CA GLU A 184 -23.93 0.28 -3.85
C GLU A 184 -23.73 -0.66 -5.06
N ASN A 185 -22.86 -0.29 -5.99
CA ASN A 185 -22.78 -0.96 -7.30
C ASN A 185 -21.53 -1.82 -7.49
N LEU A 186 -20.44 -1.55 -6.75
CA LEU A 186 -19.17 -2.24 -6.93
C LEU A 186 -18.83 -3.14 -5.73
N TRP A 187 -19.19 -2.75 -4.50
CA TRP A 187 -18.74 -3.41 -3.27
C TRP A 187 -18.86 -4.94 -3.28
N GLN A 188 -19.95 -5.48 -3.81
CA GLN A 188 -20.20 -6.93 -3.86
C GLN A 188 -19.06 -7.71 -4.56
N ASP A 189 -18.46 -7.12 -5.59
CA ASP A 189 -17.45 -7.77 -6.43
C ASP A 189 -16.01 -7.33 -6.08
N MET A 190 -15.86 -6.39 -5.13
CA MET A 190 -14.56 -5.92 -4.66
C MET A 190 -13.96 -6.86 -3.63
N ASN A 191 -12.63 -6.78 -3.45
CA ASN A 191 -11.93 -7.55 -2.44
C ASN A 191 -12.20 -6.99 -1.04
N HIS A 192 -12.75 -7.81 -0.15
CA HIS A 192 -13.12 -7.41 1.22
C HIS A 192 -11.98 -7.59 2.24
N ASN A 193 -10.84 -8.16 1.84
CA ASN A 193 -9.71 -8.40 2.72
C ASN A 193 -8.72 -7.22 2.74
N ILE A 194 -9.02 -6.12 2.05
CA ILE A 194 -8.17 -4.92 1.97
C ILE A 194 -9.00 -3.72 1.53
N LEU A 195 -8.67 -2.54 2.05
CA LEU A 195 -9.22 -1.25 1.60
C LEU A 195 -8.07 -0.32 1.25
N ALA A 196 -8.35 0.73 0.48
CA ALA A 196 -7.37 1.77 0.19
C ALA A 196 -7.93 3.18 0.45
N CYS A 197 -7.19 3.98 1.22
CA CYS A 197 -7.40 5.43 1.31
C CYS A 197 -6.37 6.11 0.41
N LEU A 198 -6.81 6.73 -0.69
CA LEU A 198 -5.88 7.29 -1.69
C LEU A 198 -6.39 8.61 -2.27
N GLN A 199 -5.58 9.66 -2.15
CA GLN A 199 -5.86 10.96 -2.77
C GLN A 199 -5.85 10.81 -4.31
N PRO A 200 -6.89 11.26 -5.05
CA PRO A 200 -7.15 10.72 -6.39
C PRO A 200 -6.06 10.97 -7.45
N ASP A 201 -5.38 12.12 -7.38
CA ASP A 201 -4.33 12.53 -8.32
C ASP A 201 -2.95 12.64 -7.66
N PHE A 202 -2.77 12.06 -6.47
CA PHE A 202 -1.50 12.09 -5.75
C PHE A 202 -0.38 11.41 -6.52
N ILE A 203 0.87 11.87 -6.30
CA ILE A 203 2.16 11.31 -6.77
C ILE A 203 1.97 10.41 -8.00
N PRO A 204 1.89 11.04 -9.19
CA PRO A 204 1.11 10.63 -10.35
C PRO A 204 0.67 9.17 -10.39
N HIS A 205 -0.40 8.87 -9.65
CA HIS A 205 -1.15 7.63 -9.67
C HIS A 205 -0.39 6.36 -9.24
N HIS A 206 0.66 6.50 -8.42
CA HIS A 206 1.32 5.37 -7.75
C HIS A 206 0.30 4.51 -6.98
N LEU A 207 0.71 3.30 -6.58
CA LEU A 207 -0.12 2.28 -5.92
C LEU A 207 -1.25 1.67 -6.79
N ARG A 208 -1.76 2.37 -7.81
CA ARG A 208 -2.95 1.93 -8.57
C ARG A 208 -2.78 0.63 -9.34
N ASP A 209 -1.55 0.25 -9.68
CA ASP A 209 -1.27 -1.05 -10.29
C ASP A 209 -1.71 -2.18 -9.35
N TYR A 210 -1.40 -2.07 -8.06
CA TYR A 210 -1.80 -3.06 -7.06
C TYR A 210 -3.29 -2.98 -6.70
N LEU A 211 -3.87 -1.78 -6.70
CA LEU A 211 -5.31 -1.60 -6.47
C LEU A 211 -6.15 -2.29 -7.55
N ILE A 212 -5.70 -2.16 -8.81
CA ILE A 212 -6.30 -2.83 -9.95
C ILE A 212 -6.15 -4.35 -9.82
N SER A 213 -4.92 -4.84 -9.65
CA SER A 213 -4.65 -6.28 -9.66
C SER A 213 -5.38 -7.04 -8.56
N ASN A 214 -5.69 -6.36 -7.44
CA ASN A 214 -6.33 -6.95 -6.27
C ASN A 214 -7.77 -6.50 -6.05
N LYS A 215 -8.37 -5.77 -7.00
CA LYS A 215 -9.77 -5.28 -6.93
C LYS A 215 -10.07 -4.56 -5.60
N VAL A 216 -9.20 -3.62 -5.21
CA VAL A 216 -9.26 -2.97 -3.90
C VAL A 216 -10.27 -1.83 -3.87
N PHE A 217 -11.20 -1.84 -2.91
CA PHE A 217 -12.14 -0.74 -2.75
C PHE A 217 -11.39 0.50 -2.25
N THR A 218 -11.44 1.58 -3.06
CA THR A 218 -10.62 2.78 -2.86
C THR A 218 -11.50 3.98 -2.56
N PHE A 219 -11.21 4.67 -1.47
CA PHE A 219 -11.92 5.87 -1.02
C PHE A 219 -10.94 7.00 -0.67
N TRP A 220 -11.48 8.18 -0.40
CA TRP A 220 -10.73 9.34 0.08
C TRP A 220 -11.62 10.16 1.00
N ILE A 221 -11.02 10.72 2.07
CA ILE A 221 -11.67 11.70 2.94
C ILE A 221 -10.95 13.02 2.71
N THR A 222 -11.65 13.98 2.13
CA THR A 222 -11.14 15.32 1.82
C THR A 222 -10.83 16.09 3.09
N GLY A 223 -9.82 16.96 3.08
CA GLY A 223 -9.46 17.77 4.24
C GLY A 223 -10.58 18.69 4.72
N LYS A 224 -10.66 18.86 6.05
CA LYS A 224 -11.71 19.65 6.71
C LYS A 224 -11.78 21.10 6.22
N ASP A 225 -10.65 21.66 5.83
CA ASP A 225 -10.53 23.05 5.39
C ASP A 225 -10.62 23.23 3.87
N LYS A 226 -10.86 22.15 3.10
CA LYS A 226 -11.03 22.22 1.64
C LYS A 226 -12.26 23.07 1.28
N LYS A 227 -12.10 23.95 0.30
CA LYS A 227 -13.15 24.84 -0.22
C LYS A 227 -13.28 24.71 -1.72
N ASP A 228 -14.14 23.81 -2.18
CA ASP A 228 -14.41 23.55 -3.60
C ASP A 228 -15.92 23.52 -3.92
N GLY A 229 -16.70 24.22 -3.11
CA GLY A 229 -18.14 24.36 -3.28
C GLY A 229 -18.89 23.17 -2.69
N ILE A 230 -19.59 22.41 -3.53
CA ILE A 230 -20.37 21.24 -3.13
C ILE A 230 -19.66 19.91 -3.41
N LYS A 231 -18.45 19.97 -3.98
CA LYS A 231 -17.73 18.77 -4.44
C LYS A 231 -17.27 17.92 -3.27
N SER A 232 -16.70 18.55 -2.24
CA SER A 232 -16.17 17.86 -1.06
C SER A 232 -16.96 18.18 0.21
N ASP A 233 -17.17 17.18 1.06
CA ASP A 233 -17.86 17.31 2.35
C ASP A 233 -17.21 16.39 3.39
N TYR A 234 -16.26 16.94 4.17
CA TYR A 234 -15.48 16.19 5.17
C TYR A 234 -16.36 15.34 6.09
N SER A 235 -17.47 15.89 6.58
CA SER A 235 -18.31 15.21 7.57
C SER A 235 -18.97 13.98 6.96
N LYS A 236 -19.52 14.11 5.75
CA LYS A 236 -20.18 13.00 5.06
C LYS A 236 -19.20 11.97 4.53
N GLU A 237 -18.04 12.39 4.06
CA GLU A 237 -16.99 11.49 3.59
C GLU A 237 -16.39 10.67 4.75
N ARG A 238 -16.26 11.28 5.94
CA ARG A 238 -15.89 10.56 7.17
C ARG A 238 -16.97 9.57 7.60
N GLU A 239 -18.25 9.96 7.58
CA GLU A 239 -19.38 9.06 7.87
C GLU A 239 -19.43 7.88 6.88
N PHE A 240 -19.15 8.14 5.60
CA PHE A 240 -19.00 7.08 4.60
C PHE A 240 -17.88 6.11 4.94
N ALA A 241 -16.71 6.61 5.35
CA ALA A 241 -15.60 5.76 5.76
C ALA A 241 -15.95 4.91 7.00
N GLU A 242 -16.62 5.49 8.01
CA GLU A 242 -17.13 4.75 9.17
C GLU A 242 -18.08 3.62 8.75
N LYS A 243 -19.01 3.89 7.81
CA LYS A 243 -19.90 2.88 7.24
C LYS A 243 -19.11 1.77 6.52
N LEU A 244 -18.17 2.14 5.65
CA LEU A 244 -17.32 1.19 4.92
C LEU A 244 -16.50 0.31 5.88
N PHE A 245 -15.95 0.89 6.95
CA PHE A 245 -15.21 0.15 7.96
C PHE A 245 -16.11 -0.77 8.79
N GLY A 246 -17.32 -0.32 9.11
CA GLY A 246 -18.31 -1.10 9.85
C GLY A 246 -18.84 -2.33 9.10
N ILE A 247 -18.91 -2.28 7.77
CA ILE A 247 -19.38 -3.42 6.95
C ILE A 247 -18.24 -4.33 6.48
N SER A 248 -16.97 -3.90 6.57
CA SER A 248 -15.82 -4.70 6.14
C SER A 248 -15.28 -5.57 7.29
N PRO A 249 -14.66 -6.73 7.00
CA PRO A 249 -14.04 -7.59 8.01
C PRO A 249 -13.05 -6.84 8.90
N THR A 250 -12.96 -7.21 10.18
CA THR A 250 -11.90 -6.73 11.08
C THR A 250 -10.55 -7.35 10.72
N ASN A 251 -9.46 -6.77 11.23
CA ASN A 251 -8.08 -7.22 11.02
C ASN A 251 -7.62 -7.22 9.54
N ILE A 252 -8.20 -6.36 8.72
CA ILE A 252 -7.76 -6.12 7.34
C ILE A 252 -6.94 -4.83 7.24
N PRO A 253 -6.00 -4.74 6.30
CA PRO A 253 -5.25 -3.51 6.07
C PRO A 253 -6.09 -2.43 5.36
N VAL A 254 -5.82 -1.17 5.72
CA VAL A 254 -6.11 0.01 4.90
C VAL A 254 -4.78 0.54 4.37
N ILE A 255 -4.56 0.32 3.08
CA ILE A 255 -3.35 0.76 2.37
C ILE A 255 -3.53 2.16 1.77
N GLY A 256 -2.45 2.77 1.28
CA GLY A 256 -2.45 4.15 0.78
C GLY A 256 -1.97 5.11 1.88
N PHE A 257 -2.60 6.26 2.07
CA PHE A 257 -2.30 7.15 3.19
C PHE A 257 -3.49 8.05 3.52
N TRP A 258 -3.48 8.68 4.70
CA TRP A 258 -4.62 9.43 5.23
C TRP A 258 -4.63 10.90 4.78
N GLY A 259 -3.45 11.50 4.61
CA GLY A 259 -3.30 12.90 4.21
C GLY A 259 -2.15 13.11 3.24
N SER A 260 -2.44 13.55 2.01
CA SER A 260 -1.46 13.60 0.91
C SER A 260 -1.82 14.65 -0.13
N GLY A 261 -0.83 15.44 -0.58
CA GLY A 261 -0.93 16.18 -1.85
C GLY A 261 -1.58 17.56 -1.80
N GLY A 262 -2.38 17.87 -2.83
CA GLY A 262 -3.07 19.17 -3.00
C GLY A 262 -4.37 19.30 -2.19
N ASP A 263 -4.66 18.31 -1.37
CA ASP A 263 -5.73 18.25 -0.38
C ASP A 263 -5.17 17.54 0.85
N ASP A 264 -5.21 18.19 2.02
CA ASP A 264 -4.57 17.70 3.24
C ASP A 264 -5.17 16.38 3.75
N GLY A 265 -6.37 16.00 3.27
CA GLY A 265 -7.07 14.79 3.65
C GLY A 265 -7.47 14.77 5.14
N ILE A 266 -7.79 13.59 5.65
CA ILE A 266 -7.89 13.40 7.10
C ILE A 266 -6.46 13.32 7.67
N THR A 267 -6.18 14.01 8.78
CA THR A 267 -4.83 13.98 9.35
C THR A 267 -4.43 12.54 9.69
N GLU A 268 -3.14 12.23 9.59
CA GLU A 268 -2.61 10.89 9.88
C GLU A 268 -3.12 10.36 11.22
N TYR A 269 -2.99 11.14 12.30
CA TYR A 269 -3.47 10.75 13.62
C TYR A 269 -4.96 10.43 13.65
N ALA A 270 -5.79 11.24 12.99
CA ALA A 270 -7.24 11.01 12.95
C ALA A 270 -7.62 9.82 12.06
N GLY A 271 -6.96 9.64 10.93
CA GLY A 271 -7.18 8.52 10.01
C GLY A 271 -6.75 7.18 10.60
N VAL A 272 -5.54 7.11 11.16
CA VAL A 272 -5.02 5.92 11.86
C VAL A 272 -5.90 5.58 13.06
N GLY A 273 -6.28 6.58 13.86
CA GLY A 273 -7.18 6.39 14.99
C GLY A 273 -8.55 5.83 14.56
N LEU A 274 -9.17 6.45 13.56
CA LEU A 274 -10.45 6.01 13.01
C LEU A 274 -10.39 4.57 12.48
N ALA A 275 -9.36 4.23 11.70
CA ALA A 275 -9.16 2.87 11.22
C ALA A 275 -8.99 1.87 12.37
N GLY A 276 -8.21 2.24 13.39
CA GLY A 276 -7.97 1.43 14.58
C GLY A 276 -9.23 1.14 15.41
N GLU A 277 -10.14 2.11 15.54
CA GLU A 277 -11.43 1.94 16.23
C GLU A 277 -12.31 0.83 15.61
N TYR A 278 -12.14 0.57 14.31
CA TYR A 278 -12.82 -0.48 13.56
C TYR A 278 -11.96 -1.74 13.34
N GLY A 279 -10.83 -1.84 14.05
CA GLY A 279 -9.91 -2.98 13.98
C GLY A 279 -9.20 -3.09 12.63
N LYS A 280 -8.93 -1.97 11.95
CA LYS A 280 -8.19 -1.96 10.68
C LYS A 280 -6.72 -1.58 10.91
N ILE A 281 -5.84 -2.05 10.03
CA ILE A 281 -4.38 -1.83 10.13
C ILE A 281 -3.97 -0.81 9.06
N SER A 282 -3.54 0.38 9.47
CA SER A 282 -3.06 1.39 8.52
C SER A 282 -1.66 1.05 8.03
N VAL A 283 -1.43 1.10 6.71
CA VAL A 283 -0.14 0.75 6.10
C VAL A 283 0.21 1.79 5.02
N PRO A 284 1.14 2.72 5.29
CA PRO A 284 1.44 3.81 4.36
C PRO A 284 2.17 3.33 3.10
N CYS A 285 1.52 3.38 1.94
CA CYS A 285 2.11 2.89 0.69
C CYS A 285 1.69 3.65 -0.59
N ASP A 286 1.03 4.80 -0.47
CA ASP A 286 0.58 5.66 -1.57
C ASP A 286 1.70 6.12 -2.50
N TRP A 287 2.94 6.23 -2.02
CA TRP A 287 4.12 6.55 -2.83
C TRP A 287 4.77 5.32 -3.49
N THR A 288 4.36 4.11 -3.16
CA THR A 288 5.02 2.85 -3.57
C THR A 288 4.79 2.58 -5.06
N THR A 289 5.85 2.18 -5.75
CA THR A 289 5.82 1.85 -7.18
C THR A 289 5.88 0.33 -7.38
N ASN A 290 5.26 -0.16 -8.47
CA ASN A 290 5.36 -1.57 -8.91
C ASN A 290 4.89 -2.61 -7.88
N MET A 291 3.97 -2.27 -6.98
CA MET A 291 3.58 -3.17 -5.90
C MET A 291 2.82 -4.41 -6.41
N SER A 292 2.13 -4.31 -7.56
CA SER A 292 1.54 -5.46 -8.27
C SER A 292 2.58 -6.48 -8.73
N PHE A 293 3.83 -6.04 -8.96
CA PHE A 293 4.96 -6.89 -9.33
C PHE A 293 5.72 -7.38 -8.08
N LEU A 294 6.07 -6.46 -7.17
CA LEU A 294 6.95 -6.73 -6.03
C LEU A 294 6.33 -7.72 -5.04
N SER A 295 5.02 -7.60 -4.77
CA SER A 295 4.27 -8.53 -3.89
C SER A 295 4.14 -9.95 -4.46
N GLY A 296 4.49 -10.15 -5.74
CA GLY A 296 4.51 -11.46 -6.40
C GLY A 296 5.78 -12.28 -6.14
N VAL A 297 6.81 -11.69 -5.55
CA VAL A 297 8.05 -12.41 -5.21
C VAL A 297 7.79 -13.35 -4.03
N ASP A 298 8.17 -14.61 -4.17
CA ASP A 298 8.01 -15.61 -3.12
C ASP A 298 8.90 -15.33 -1.91
N VAL A 299 8.33 -15.48 -0.73
CA VAL A 299 9.01 -15.33 0.56
C VAL A 299 9.02 -16.67 1.28
N ASP A 300 10.21 -17.15 1.63
CA ASP A 300 10.37 -18.26 2.55
C ASP A 300 10.25 -17.78 4.00
N PHE A 301 9.00 -17.63 4.46
CA PHE A 301 8.72 -17.19 5.82
C PHE A 301 9.29 -18.14 6.87
N SER A 302 9.34 -19.44 6.59
CA SER A 302 9.91 -20.41 7.52
C SER A 302 11.39 -20.13 7.73
N ALA A 303 12.15 -19.97 6.64
CA ALA A 303 13.57 -19.64 6.73
C ALA A 303 13.80 -18.27 7.38
N LEU A 304 12.97 -17.28 7.08
CA LEU A 304 13.05 -15.95 7.69
C LEU A 304 12.89 -16.03 9.22
N VAL A 305 11.84 -16.72 9.69
CA VAL A 305 11.54 -16.90 11.12
C VAL A 305 12.64 -17.71 11.80
N ASP A 306 13.09 -18.81 11.19
CA ASP A 306 14.19 -19.62 11.72
C ASP A 306 15.47 -18.80 11.90
N ASN A 307 15.81 -17.97 10.91
CA ASN A 307 16.97 -17.08 10.97
C ASN A 307 16.83 -16.03 12.09
N TYR A 308 15.63 -15.44 12.22
CA TYR A 308 15.35 -14.49 13.30
C TYR A 308 15.49 -15.14 14.67
N GLN A 309 14.90 -16.32 14.89
CA GLN A 309 14.99 -17.04 16.16
C GLN A 309 16.42 -17.42 16.53
N LYS A 310 17.21 -17.90 15.55
CA LYS A 310 18.64 -18.18 15.73
C LYS A 310 19.42 -16.93 16.15
N SER A 311 19.08 -15.77 15.58
CA SER A 311 19.72 -14.50 15.92
C SER A 311 19.46 -14.06 17.36
N LEU A 312 18.28 -14.37 17.91
CA LEU A 312 17.94 -14.07 19.30
C LEU A 312 18.71 -14.97 20.28
N PHE A 313 18.79 -16.27 19.97
CA PHE A 313 19.43 -17.25 20.85
C PHE A 313 20.94 -17.02 21.02
N ASN A 314 21.60 -16.46 20.00
CA ASN A 314 23.05 -16.22 20.01
C ASN A 314 23.47 -14.92 20.73
N ARG A 315 22.54 -14.14 21.30
CA ARG A 315 22.85 -12.90 22.02
C ARG A 315 23.12 -13.16 23.51
N GLN A 316 24.30 -13.68 23.84
CA GLN A 316 24.83 -13.54 25.20
C GLN A 316 25.65 -12.25 25.30
N LEU A 317 25.13 -11.27 26.03
CA LEU A 317 25.79 -10.00 26.28
C LEU A 317 26.27 -9.97 27.74
N THR A 318 27.57 -9.76 27.95
CA THR A 318 28.10 -9.39 29.26
C THR A 318 28.18 -7.88 29.34
N LEU A 319 27.46 -7.29 30.30
CA LEU A 319 27.47 -5.86 30.55
C LEU A 319 28.58 -5.50 31.53
N ASP A 320 29.24 -4.37 31.31
CA ASP A 320 30.26 -3.78 32.16
C ASP A 320 29.61 -2.66 32.97
N ASP A 321 29.55 -2.86 34.29
CA ASP A 321 28.90 -1.95 35.24
C ASP A 321 29.57 -0.57 35.31
N SER A 322 30.76 -0.40 34.72
CA SER A 322 31.45 0.90 34.62
C SER A 322 31.05 1.72 33.39
N LYS A 323 30.19 1.19 32.51
CA LYS A 323 29.84 1.82 31.23
C LYS A 323 28.41 2.35 31.19
N ILE A 324 28.20 3.33 30.32
CA ILE A 324 26.87 3.78 29.89
C ILE A 324 26.64 3.22 28.49
N TYR A 325 25.52 2.52 28.31
CA TYR A 325 25.10 1.97 27.03
C TYR A 325 24.07 2.88 26.38
N ILE A 326 24.26 3.17 25.09
CA ILE A 326 23.38 4.02 24.29
C ILE A 326 22.98 3.23 23.05
N SER A 327 21.68 3.22 22.73
CA SER A 327 21.14 2.72 21.47
C SER A 327 20.60 3.89 20.66
N PHE A 328 20.78 3.83 19.34
CA PHE A 328 20.14 4.73 18.39
C PHE A 328 19.16 3.91 17.57
N ASP A 329 17.87 4.18 17.75
CA ASP A 329 16.80 3.50 17.04
C ASP A 329 16.02 4.54 16.21
N ILE A 330 16.12 4.41 14.89
CA ILE A 330 15.37 5.26 13.96
C ILE A 330 13.99 4.64 13.79
N VAL A 331 12.99 5.33 14.33
CA VAL A 331 11.58 4.90 14.27
C VAL A 331 10.80 5.53 13.12
N GLU A 332 11.40 6.52 12.45
CA GLU A 332 10.79 7.34 11.41
C GLU A 332 10.29 6.49 10.23
N SER A 333 8.97 6.54 9.98
CA SER A 333 8.31 5.95 8.81
C SER A 333 8.63 4.46 8.55
N GLY A 334 9.12 3.72 9.54
CA GLY A 334 9.53 2.32 9.36
C GLY A 334 8.38 1.36 9.06
N ASP A 335 7.16 1.75 9.45
CA ASP A 335 5.88 1.10 9.17
C ASP A 335 5.44 1.23 7.70
N ALA A 336 6.04 2.16 6.94
CA ALA A 336 5.71 2.45 5.56
C ALA A 336 6.64 1.71 4.58
N PRO A 337 6.15 0.75 3.77
CA PRO A 337 6.94 0.13 2.70
C PRO A 337 7.66 1.12 1.78
N VAL A 338 7.05 2.28 1.52
CA VAL A 338 7.67 3.29 0.66
C VAL A 338 8.96 3.87 1.25
N TYR A 339 9.10 3.93 2.58
CA TYR A 339 10.33 4.41 3.19
C TYR A 339 11.51 3.54 2.78
N TRP A 340 11.32 2.21 2.80
CA TRP A 340 12.32 1.23 2.40
C TRP A 340 12.64 1.27 0.91
N GLN A 341 11.62 1.38 0.07
CA GLN A 341 11.81 1.49 -1.38
C GLN A 341 12.46 2.81 -1.80
N GLY A 342 12.24 3.90 -1.06
CA GLY A 342 12.69 5.24 -1.40
C GLY A 342 13.82 5.76 -0.51
N VAL A 343 13.46 6.28 0.67
CA VAL A 343 14.35 7.03 1.57
C VAL A 343 15.51 6.17 2.08
N GLN A 344 15.21 4.94 2.51
CA GLN A 344 16.20 4.03 3.08
C GLN A 344 17.32 3.69 2.08
N HIS A 345 17.01 3.61 0.78
CA HIS A 345 18.02 3.44 -0.26
C HIS A 345 19.08 4.56 -0.21
N GLY A 346 18.67 5.81 -0.02
CA GLY A 346 19.60 6.94 0.14
C GLY A 346 20.42 6.84 1.43
N VAL A 347 19.80 6.42 2.53
CA VAL A 347 20.50 6.15 3.80
C VAL A 347 21.57 5.08 3.64
N TRP A 348 21.29 4.02 2.86
CA TRP A 348 22.27 2.97 2.63
C TRP A 348 23.47 3.39 1.79
N GLN A 349 23.34 4.48 1.02
CA GLN A 349 24.41 5.07 0.23
C GLN A 349 25.30 6.05 1.01
N ASP A 350 24.95 6.40 2.26
CA ASP A 350 25.81 7.28 3.07
C ASP A 350 27.17 6.61 3.34
N MET A 351 28.26 7.31 3.00
CA MET A 351 29.63 6.84 3.22
C MET A 351 29.98 6.58 4.69
N LYS A 352 29.20 7.13 5.62
CA LYS A 352 29.34 6.92 7.06
C LYS A 352 28.53 5.73 7.59
N ARG A 353 27.74 5.06 6.74
CA ARG A 353 26.97 3.89 7.13
C ARG A 353 27.87 2.83 7.74
N GLY A 354 27.50 2.34 8.92
CA GLY A 354 28.26 1.34 9.66
C GLY A 354 29.38 1.89 10.56
N GLN A 355 29.61 3.22 10.60
CA GLN A 355 30.55 3.81 11.57
C GLN A 355 30.05 3.72 13.02
N ILE A 356 28.72 3.72 13.22
CA ILE A 356 28.06 3.43 14.49
C ILE A 356 26.90 2.46 14.25
N PRO A 357 26.56 1.60 15.23
CA PRO A 357 25.37 0.75 15.14
C PRO A 357 24.10 1.61 15.24
N ILE A 358 23.14 1.34 14.36
CA ILE A 358 21.83 2.00 14.32
C ILE A 358 20.77 0.91 14.14
N GLY A 359 19.77 0.90 15.02
CA GLY A 359 18.55 0.13 14.86
C GLY A 359 17.56 0.88 13.97
N TRP A 360 16.80 0.13 13.18
CA TRP A 360 15.79 0.66 12.26
C TRP A 360 14.46 -0.03 12.56
N SER A 361 13.39 0.74 12.74
CA SER A 361 12.04 0.18 12.81
C SER A 361 11.65 -0.34 11.43
N LEU A 362 11.16 -1.58 11.38
CA LEU A 362 10.67 -2.21 10.15
C LEU A 362 9.25 -2.73 10.39
N GLY A 363 8.30 -2.21 9.62
CA GLY A 363 6.96 -2.75 9.50
C GLY A 363 6.98 -4.09 8.78
N PRO A 364 6.49 -5.20 9.39
CA PRO A 364 6.46 -6.50 8.74
C PRO A 364 5.67 -6.53 7.42
N SER A 365 4.78 -5.55 7.20
CA SER A 365 4.05 -5.36 5.95
C SER A 365 4.95 -5.25 4.72
N ALA A 366 6.16 -4.70 4.87
CA ALA A 366 7.11 -4.59 3.77
C ALA A 366 7.60 -5.96 3.26
N ILE A 367 7.61 -6.98 4.12
CA ILE A 367 8.00 -8.35 3.74
C ILE A 367 6.96 -8.98 2.81
N GLU A 368 5.68 -8.61 2.92
CA GLU A 368 4.62 -9.09 2.03
C GLU A 368 4.42 -8.20 0.79
N LEU A 369 4.50 -6.88 0.95
CA LEU A 369 4.19 -5.93 -0.12
C LEU A 369 5.35 -5.65 -1.07
N ILE A 370 6.58 -5.63 -0.53
CA ILE A 370 7.81 -5.37 -1.28
C ILE A 370 8.96 -6.34 -0.94
N PRO A 371 8.73 -7.67 -0.86
CA PRO A 371 9.72 -8.63 -0.41
C PRO A 371 11.13 -8.54 -0.99
N PRO A 372 11.37 -8.29 -2.30
CA PRO A 372 12.74 -8.24 -2.81
C PRO A 372 13.57 -7.05 -2.29
N ILE A 373 12.94 -6.10 -1.60
CA ILE A 373 13.56 -4.90 -1.00
C ILE A 373 14.00 -5.17 0.45
N MET A 374 13.40 -6.17 1.11
CA MET A 374 13.74 -6.63 2.46
C MET A 374 14.85 -7.68 2.42
#